data_AF-A0AAV1LKB3-F1
#
_entry.id   AF-A0AAV1LKB3-F1
#
_cell.length_a   1.000
_cell.length_b   1.000
_cell.length_c   1.000
_cell.angle_alpha   90.00
_cell.angle_beta   90.00
_cell.angle_gamma   90.00
#
_symmetry.space_group_name_H-M   'P 1'
#
loop_
_entity.id
_entity.type
_entity.pdbx_description
1 polymer ?
#
loop_
_entity_poly.entity_id
_entity_poly.type
_entity_poly.pdbx_seq_one_letter_code
_entity_poly.pdbx_strand_id
1 'polypeptide(L)'
;MHHAYVYPIIYFTYRLFRLNPVTKTYFKAIKDMDEEQLSKSYQFKAHAINLMSSINTAVTNLNQPEVVIALMNKLGETHRKRRVEQLHFDQVKEVLVGILRNDMKLSEDIISSWVKFVTFIYKHIFEVLNDK
;
A
#
# COMPACT_ATOMS: atom_id res chain seq x y z
N MET A 1 17.68 4.76 -20.28
CA MET A 1 16.22 4.49 -20.36
C MET A 1 15.93 2.98 -20.48
N HIS A 2 16.32 2.13 -19.51
CA HIS A 2 16.17 0.67 -19.64
C HIS A 2 15.83 -0.10 -18.33
N HIS A 3 15.12 0.52 -17.38
CA HIS A 3 14.69 -0.17 -16.16
C HIS A 3 13.20 -0.02 -15.80
N ALA A 4 12.36 0.41 -16.74
CA ALA A 4 10.95 0.73 -16.44
C ALA A 4 10.03 -0.50 -16.25
N TYR A 5 10.48 -1.73 -16.50
CA TYR A 5 9.60 -2.91 -16.52
C TYR A 5 10.11 -4.13 -15.73
N VAL A 6 11.15 -3.95 -14.92
CA VAL A 6 11.66 -5.03 -14.06
C VAL A 6 10.84 -5.01 -12.77
N TYR A 7 9.67 -5.65 -12.82
CA TYR A 7 8.73 -5.93 -11.72
C TYR A 7 7.82 -4.76 -11.25
N PRO A 8 6.69 -4.50 -11.95
CA PRO A 8 5.69 -3.51 -11.49
C PRO A 8 5.17 -3.77 -10.07
N ILE A 9 5.17 -5.03 -9.64
CA ILE A 9 4.69 -5.45 -8.31
C ILE A 9 5.55 -4.87 -7.18
N ILE A 10 6.88 -4.85 -7.31
CA ILE A 10 7.77 -4.31 -6.25
C ILE A 10 8.05 -2.82 -6.42
N TYR A 11 7.77 -2.26 -7.61
CA TYR A 11 8.00 -0.86 -7.93
C TYR A 11 7.30 0.09 -6.94
N PHE A 12 6.04 -0.19 -6.62
CA PHE A 12 5.29 0.57 -5.62
C PHE A 12 6.02 0.61 -4.27
N THR A 13 6.45 -0.56 -3.79
CA THR A 13 7.10 -0.68 -2.47
C THR A 13 8.49 -0.02 -2.48
N TYR A 14 9.21 -0.05 -3.60
CA TYR A 14 10.45 0.74 -3.75
C TYR A 14 10.18 2.23 -3.72
N ARG A 15 9.15 2.73 -4.42
CA ARG A 15 8.76 4.14 -4.34
C ARG A 15 8.39 4.54 -2.91
N LEU A 16 7.68 3.68 -2.19
CA LEU A 16 7.36 3.88 -0.77
C LEU A 16 8.62 3.98 0.10
N PHE A 17 9.56 3.05 -0.02
CA PHE A 17 10.79 3.06 0.79
C PHE A 17 11.72 4.22 0.44
N ARG A 18 11.77 4.65 -0.83
CA ARG A 18 12.58 5.80 -1.24
C ARG A 18 12.01 7.12 -0.74
N LEU A 19 10.68 7.31 -0.86
CA LEU A 19 10.01 8.54 -0.42
C LEU A 19 9.87 8.60 1.11
N ASN A 20 9.64 7.45 1.74
CA ASN A 20 9.38 7.34 3.17
C ASN A 20 10.22 6.22 3.81
N PRO A 21 11.55 6.39 3.99
CA PRO A 21 12.45 5.33 4.45
C PRO A 21 12.06 4.67 5.78
N VAL A 22 11.42 5.42 6.67
CA VAL A 22 10.92 4.91 7.96
C VAL A 22 9.96 3.73 7.80
N THR A 23 9.18 3.69 6.71
CA THR A 23 8.22 2.59 6.46
C THR A 23 8.91 1.24 6.33
N LYS A 24 10.15 1.22 5.82
CA LYS A 24 10.94 -0.01 5.67
C LYS A 24 11.29 -0.65 7.02
N THR A 25 11.39 0.13 8.09
CA THR A 25 11.77 -0.34 9.42
C THR A 25 10.75 -1.30 10.05
N TYR A 26 9.48 -1.21 9.62
CA TYR A 26 8.41 -2.13 10.03
C TYR A 26 8.58 -3.54 9.45
N PHE A 27 9.40 -3.69 8.42
CA PHE A 27 9.68 -4.96 7.76
C PHE A 27 10.95 -5.60 8.32
N LYS A 28 10.87 -6.14 9.54
CA LYS A 28 12.03 -6.66 10.30
C LYS A 28 12.96 -7.58 9.50
N ALA A 29 12.42 -8.43 8.63
CA ALA A 29 13.22 -9.39 7.85
C ALA A 29 14.04 -8.75 6.72
N ILE A 30 13.70 -7.54 6.30
CA ILE A 30 14.28 -6.89 5.10
C ILE A 30 14.74 -5.45 5.34
N LYS A 31 14.61 -4.93 6.57
CA LYS A 31 14.88 -3.53 6.92
C LYS A 31 16.31 -3.10 6.55
N ASP A 32 17.27 -4.02 6.64
CA ASP A 32 18.69 -3.78 6.38
C ASP A 32 19.12 -4.17 4.95
N MET A 33 18.19 -4.66 4.12
CA MET A 33 18.50 -5.09 2.75
C MET A 33 18.51 -3.93 1.76
N ASP A 34 19.53 -3.77 0.93
CA ASP A 34 19.48 -2.83 -0.20
C ASP A 34 18.50 -3.28 -1.31
N GLU A 35 18.28 -2.45 -2.32
CA GLU A 35 17.33 -2.78 -3.39
C GLU A 35 17.74 -3.99 -4.24
N GLU A 36 19.04 -4.25 -4.39
CA GLU A 36 19.52 -5.41 -5.11
C GLU A 36 19.17 -6.68 -4.33
N GLN A 37 19.42 -6.68 -3.02
CA GLN A 37 19.05 -7.75 -2.10
C GLN A 37 17.53 -7.95 -2.02
N LEU A 38 16.75 -6.86 -1.93
CA LEU A 38 15.29 -6.90 -1.95
C LEU A 38 14.76 -7.54 -3.25
N SER A 39 15.35 -7.19 -4.39
CA SER A 39 14.95 -7.74 -5.70
C SER A 39 15.14 -9.25 -5.81
N LYS A 40 15.99 -9.83 -4.96
CA LYS A 40 16.25 -11.27 -4.87
C LYS A 40 15.44 -11.95 -3.75
N SER A 41 14.85 -11.19 -2.82
CA SER A 41 14.08 -11.72 -1.69
C SER A 41 12.67 -12.18 -2.09
N TYR A 42 12.42 -13.49 -2.04
CA TYR A 42 11.07 -14.05 -2.26
C TYR A 42 10.07 -13.58 -1.20
N GLN A 43 10.50 -13.41 0.05
CA GLN A 43 9.65 -12.90 1.13
C GLN A 43 9.19 -11.47 0.84
N PHE A 44 10.08 -10.61 0.35
CA PHE A 44 9.72 -9.26 -0.06
C PHE A 44 8.76 -9.25 -1.24
N LYS A 45 9.03 -10.05 -2.28
CA LYS A 45 8.13 -10.17 -3.43
C LYS A 45 6.73 -10.63 -3.02
N ALA A 46 6.64 -11.64 -2.15
CA ALA A 46 5.37 -12.11 -1.61
C ALA A 46 4.65 -11.01 -0.82
N HIS A 47 5.37 -10.20 -0.04
CA HIS A 47 4.76 -9.06 0.64
C HIS A 47 4.20 -8.01 -0.33
N ALA A 48 4.98 -7.65 -1.36
CA ALA A 48 4.53 -6.70 -2.37
C ALA A 48 3.29 -7.21 -3.14
N ILE A 49 3.24 -8.52 -3.43
CA ILE A 49 2.04 -9.17 -3.98
C ILE A 49 0.86 -9.02 -3.03
N ASN A 50 1.02 -9.34 -1.74
CA ASN A 50 -0.07 -9.28 -0.76
C ASN A 50 -0.63 -7.86 -0.60
N LEU A 51 0.21 -6.84 -0.65
CA LEU A 51 -0.21 -5.44 -0.67
C LEU A 51 -1.11 -5.16 -1.88
N MET A 52 -0.63 -5.48 -3.08
CA MET A 52 -1.39 -5.26 -4.31
C MET A 52 -2.67 -6.08 -4.37
N SER A 53 -2.64 -7.34 -3.91
CA SER A 53 -3.82 -8.20 -3.80
C SER A 53 -4.86 -7.63 -2.84
N SER A 54 -4.45 -7.04 -1.71
CA SER A 54 -5.38 -6.42 -0.76
C SER A 54 -6.12 -5.23 -1.37
N ILE A 55 -5.39 -4.37 -2.11
CA ILE A 55 -5.98 -3.24 -2.86
C ILE A 55 -6.94 -3.78 -3.93
N ASN A 56 -6.50 -4.76 -4.73
CA ASN A 56 -7.32 -5.35 -5.78
C ASN A 56 -8.61 -5.96 -5.23
N THR A 57 -8.53 -6.77 -4.17
CA THR A 57 -9.70 -7.37 -3.52
C THR A 57 -10.69 -6.31 -3.04
N ALA A 58 -10.22 -5.20 -2.47
CA ALA A 58 -11.09 -4.11 -2.06
C ALA A 58 -11.76 -3.40 -3.25
N VAL A 59 -11.04 -3.18 -4.35
CA VAL A 59 -11.58 -2.58 -5.58
C VAL A 59 -12.61 -3.49 -6.25
N THR A 60 -12.31 -4.79 -6.39
CA THR A 60 -13.19 -5.74 -7.09
C THR A 60 -14.47 -6.08 -6.33
N ASN A 61 -14.54 -5.73 -5.05
CA ASN A 61 -15.72 -5.94 -4.19
C ASN A 61 -16.41 -4.62 -3.79
N LEU A 62 -16.21 -3.54 -4.55
CA LEU A 62 -16.85 -2.24 -4.28
C LEU A 62 -18.40 -2.29 -4.29
N ASN A 63 -18.98 -3.28 -4.96
CA ASN A 63 -20.42 -3.55 -4.96
C ASN A 63 -20.92 -4.24 -3.68
N GLN A 64 -20.03 -4.64 -2.78
CA GLN A 64 -20.30 -5.30 -1.50
C GLN A 64 -19.54 -4.58 -0.38
N PRO A 65 -19.89 -3.32 -0.07
CA PRO A 65 -19.11 -2.47 0.83
C PRO A 65 -18.92 -3.07 2.22
N GLU A 66 -19.89 -3.83 2.74
CA GLU A 66 -19.81 -4.49 4.05
C GLU A 66 -18.68 -5.53 4.09
N VAL A 67 -18.45 -6.25 2.99
CA VAL A 67 -17.33 -7.20 2.85
C VAL A 67 -16.00 -6.45 2.86
N VAL A 68 -15.92 -5.34 2.14
CA VAL A 68 -14.71 -4.50 2.11
C VAL A 68 -14.42 -3.93 3.51
N ILE A 69 -15.44 -3.46 4.22
CA ILE A 69 -15.31 -2.96 5.60
C ILE A 69 -14.74 -4.05 6.52
N ALA A 70 -15.30 -5.25 6.49
CA ALA A 70 -14.80 -6.36 7.31
C ALA A 70 -13.32 -6.70 7.01
N LEU A 71 -12.93 -6.67 5.74
CA LEU A 71 -11.52 -6.86 5.34
C LEU A 71 -10.61 -5.73 5.85
N MET A 72 -11.06 -4.48 5.76
CA MET A 72 -10.31 -3.29 6.21
C MET A 72 -10.16 -3.25 7.74
N ASN A 73 -11.18 -3.66 8.47
CA ASN A 73 -11.12 -3.80 9.93
C ASN A 73 -10.06 -4.84 10.34
N LYS A 74 -10.04 -6.01 9.67
CA LYS A 74 -9.01 -7.04 9.89
C LYS A 74 -7.61 -6.55 9.55
N LEU A 75 -7.49 -5.74 8.48
CA LEU A 75 -6.23 -5.12 8.09
C LEU A 75 -5.76 -4.13 9.16
N GLY A 76 -6.65 -3.28 9.67
CA GLY A 76 -6.40 -2.34 10.78
C GLY A 76 -5.87 -3.04 12.02
N GLU A 77 -6.55 -4.10 12.49
CA GLU A 77 -6.12 -4.91 13.64
C GLU A 77 -4.71 -5.48 13.45
N THR A 78 -4.44 -5.97 12.24
CA THR A 78 -3.16 -6.57 11.86
C THR A 78 -2.03 -5.53 11.85
N HIS A 79 -2.33 -4.28 11.47
CA HIS A 79 -1.37 -3.18 11.45
C HIS A 79 -1.18 -2.54 12.84
N ARG A 80 -2.23 -2.49 13.66
CA ARG A 80 -2.19 -2.05 15.07
C ARG A 80 -1.23 -2.90 15.90
N LYS A 81 -1.30 -4.24 15.76
CA LYS A 81 -0.35 -5.17 16.42
C LYS A 81 1.11 -4.92 16.05
N ARG A 82 1.36 -4.33 14.87
CA ARG A 82 2.70 -3.97 14.39
C ARG A 82 3.08 -2.52 14.72
N ARG A 83 2.25 -1.80 15.47
CA ARG A 83 2.41 -0.39 15.85
C ARG A 83 2.52 0.53 14.64
N VAL A 84 1.83 0.18 13.56
CA VAL A 84 1.72 1.05 12.40
C VAL A 84 0.68 2.12 12.73
N GLU A 85 1.05 3.38 12.50
CA GLU A 85 0.19 4.55 12.72
C GLU A 85 -0.43 5.06 11.41
N GLN A 86 -1.46 5.91 11.51
CA GLN A 86 -2.13 6.55 10.36
C GLN A 86 -1.16 7.21 9.38
N LEU A 87 -0.10 7.87 9.89
CA LEU A 87 0.93 8.51 9.07
C LEU A 87 1.52 7.56 8.01
N HIS A 88 1.72 6.28 8.36
CA HIS A 88 2.29 5.30 7.42
C HIS A 88 1.30 4.93 6.31
N PHE A 89 0.00 4.97 6.59
CA PHE A 89 -1.03 4.81 5.57
C PHE A 89 -1.08 6.03 4.66
N ASP A 90 -0.97 7.25 5.21
CA ASP A 90 -0.91 8.46 4.40
C ASP A 90 0.27 8.46 3.42
N GLN A 91 1.42 7.94 3.85
CA GLN A 91 2.60 7.72 2.99
C GLN A 91 2.32 6.73 1.85
N VAL A 92 1.55 5.67 2.10
CA VAL A 92 1.11 4.71 1.06
C VAL A 92 0.16 5.40 0.07
N LYS A 93 -0.78 6.22 0.56
CA LYS A 93 -1.70 7.00 -0.28
C LYS A 93 -0.95 7.99 -1.16
N GLU A 94 0.03 8.70 -0.62
CA GLU A 94 0.88 9.64 -1.36
C GLU A 94 1.58 8.93 -2.53
N VAL A 95 2.19 7.77 -2.29
CA VAL A 95 2.85 6.97 -3.32
C VAL A 95 1.86 6.52 -4.39
N LEU A 96 0.69 6.01 -4.00
CA LEU A 96 -0.34 5.57 -4.93
C LEU A 96 -0.81 6.71 -5.83
N VAL A 97 -1.20 7.84 -5.25
CA VAL A 97 -1.66 9.01 -6.00
C VAL A 97 -0.55 9.57 -6.89
N GLY A 98 0.69 9.60 -6.38
CA GLY A 98 1.86 10.01 -7.14
C GLY A 98 2.13 9.13 -8.37
N ILE A 99 1.96 7.81 -8.26
CA ILE A 99 2.10 6.88 -9.40
C ILE A 99 0.95 7.10 -10.39
N LEU A 100 -0.30 7.18 -9.93
CA LEU A 100 -1.46 7.40 -10.79
C LEU A 100 -1.34 8.71 -11.59
N ARG A 101 -0.85 9.78 -10.94
CA ARG A 101 -0.71 11.10 -11.57
C ARG A 101 0.55 11.25 -12.41
N ASN A 102 1.72 10.91 -11.89
CA ASN A 102 2.99 11.29 -12.52
C ASN A 102 3.50 10.22 -13.49
N ASP A 103 3.32 8.95 -13.13
CA ASP A 103 3.86 7.83 -13.89
C ASP A 103 2.83 7.34 -14.93
N MET A 104 1.57 7.16 -14.50
CA MET A 104 0.47 6.71 -15.36
C MET A 104 -0.25 7.85 -16.10
N LYS A 105 -0.10 9.09 -15.62
CA LYS A 105 -0.70 10.30 -16.24
C LYS A 105 -2.20 10.15 -16.48
N LEU A 106 -2.90 9.56 -15.51
CA LEU A 106 -4.36 9.43 -15.56
C LEU A 106 -5.02 10.79 -15.42
N SER A 107 -6.26 10.90 -15.88
CA SER A 107 -7.06 12.11 -15.76
C SER A 107 -7.50 12.36 -14.31
N GLU A 108 -7.76 13.64 -13.99
CA GLU A 108 -8.05 14.06 -12.61
C GLU A 108 -9.36 13.48 -12.05
N ASP A 109 -10.33 13.15 -12.90
CA ASP A 109 -11.56 12.42 -12.54
C ASP A 109 -11.27 10.98 -12.10
N ILE A 110 -10.37 10.27 -12.80
CA ILE A 110 -9.93 8.93 -12.40
C ILE A 110 -9.13 9.00 -11.10
N ILE A 111 -8.21 9.95 -10.97
CA ILE A 111 -7.42 10.13 -9.75
C ILE A 111 -8.33 10.46 -8.56
N SER A 112 -9.32 11.35 -8.74
CA SER A 112 -10.32 11.69 -7.73
C SER A 112 -11.12 10.47 -7.27
N SER A 113 -11.48 9.58 -8.21
CA SER A 113 -12.16 8.33 -7.88
C SER A 113 -11.30 7.39 -7.02
N TRP A 114 -10.01 7.26 -7.33
CA TRP A 114 -9.05 6.52 -6.50
C TRP A 114 -8.87 7.16 -5.12
N VAL A 115 -8.80 8.49 -5.02
CA VAL A 115 -8.71 9.19 -3.73
C VAL A 115 -9.94 8.92 -2.87
N LYS A 116 -11.15 8.94 -3.45
CA LYS A 116 -12.40 8.59 -2.74
C LYS A 116 -12.37 7.14 -2.26
N PHE A 117 -11.96 6.21 -3.11
CA PHE A 117 -11.81 4.80 -2.76
C PHE A 117 -10.84 4.60 -1.60
N VAL A 118 -9.64 5.17 -1.67
CA VAL A 118 -8.63 5.08 -0.61
C VAL A 118 -9.14 5.69 0.69
N THR A 119 -9.83 6.83 0.61
CA THR A 119 -10.42 7.49 1.77
C THR A 119 -11.48 6.60 2.43
N PHE A 120 -12.32 5.92 1.64
CA PHE A 120 -13.29 4.94 2.15
C PHE A 120 -12.61 3.79 2.89
N ILE A 121 -11.63 3.12 2.28
CA ILE A 121 -10.97 1.99 2.93
C ILE A 121 -10.18 2.43 4.18
N TYR A 122 -9.53 3.60 4.16
CA TYR A 122 -8.75 4.11 5.29
C TYR A 122 -9.61 4.44 6.48
N LYS A 123 -10.80 5.01 6.26
CA LYS A 123 -11.78 5.25 7.33
C LYS A 123 -11.98 3.99 8.18
N HIS A 124 -12.23 2.85 7.53
CA HIS A 124 -12.52 1.59 8.21
C HIS A 124 -11.27 0.89 8.77
N ILE A 125 -10.12 1.03 8.11
CA ILE A 125 -8.84 0.62 8.73
C ILE A 125 -8.63 1.38 10.04
N PHE A 126 -8.88 2.70 10.05
CA PHE A 126 -8.58 3.59 11.17
C PHE A 126 -9.53 3.46 12.35
N GLU A 127 -10.77 3.03 12.12
CA GLU A 127 -11.70 2.63 13.19
C GLU A 127 -11.00 1.62 14.12
N VAL A 128 -10.46 0.53 13.55
CA VAL A 128 -9.81 -0.52 14.34
C VAL A 128 -8.35 -0.20 14.69
N LEU A 129 -7.63 0.50 13.83
CA LEU A 129 -6.22 0.85 14.06
C LEU A 129 -6.03 1.66 15.35
N ASN A 130 -6.97 2.57 15.61
CA ASN A 130 -6.92 3.51 16.73
C ASN A 130 -7.71 3.04 17.95
N ASP A 131 -8.39 1.89 17.88
CA ASP A 131 -9.05 1.29 19.02
C ASP A 131 -8.00 0.91 20.08
N LYS A 132 -8.12 1.55 21.24
CA LYS A 132 -7.23 1.38 22.40
C LYS A 132 -7.58 0.12 23.18
#